data_AF-A0A934WG68-F1
#
_entry.id   AF-A0A934WG68-F1
#
_cell.length_a   1.000
_cell.length_b   1.000
_cell.length_c   1.000
_cell.angle_alpha   90.00
_cell.angle_beta   90.00
_cell.angle_gamma   90.00
#
_symmetry.space_group_name_H-M   'P 1'
#
loop_
_entity.id
_entity.type
_entity.pdbx_description
1 polymer ?
#
loop_
_entity_poly.entity_id
_entity_poly.type
_entity_poly.pdbx_seq_one_letter_code
_entity_poly.pdbx_strand_id
1 'polypeptide(L)' 'MSQTIIRKSNSDDLDEIEKVLNDVKTNMILNGIDQWDSEYPNMDILQKDFKDQTGFVLVENGKILSYMVLNEICDKE' A
#
# COMPACT_ATOMS: atom_id res chain seq x y z
N MET A 1 4.79 19.28 -16.91
CA MET A 1 3.74 18.26 -16.87
C MET A 1 4.17 17.26 -15.82
N SER A 2 3.39 17.01 -14.77
CA SER A 2 3.70 15.92 -13.84
C SER A 2 3.49 14.59 -14.56
N GLN A 3 4.41 13.64 -14.35
CA GLN A 3 4.20 12.27 -14.81
C GLN A 3 3.60 11.48 -13.66
N THR A 4 2.42 10.95 -13.91
CA THR A 4 1.66 10.12 -12.97
C THR A 4 1.46 8.76 -13.63
N ILE A 5 1.86 7.68 -12.95
CA ILE A 5 1.80 6.32 -13.47
C ILE A 5 1.35 5.35 -12.39
N ILE A 6 0.48 4.40 -12.77
CA ILE A 6 0.19 3.21 -11.97
C ILE A 6 1.02 2.06 -12.51
N ARG A 7 1.78 1.39 -11.64
CA ARG A 7 2.58 0.21 -12.00
C ARG A 7 2.56 -0.82 -10.89
N LYS A 8 2.94 -2.07 -11.19
CA LYS A 8 3.19 -3.07 -10.15
C LYS A 8 4.29 -2.58 -9.20
N SER A 9 4.14 -2.89 -7.92
CA SER A 9 5.20 -2.66 -6.94
C SER A 9 6.36 -3.64 -7.17
N ASN A 10 7.55 -3.22 -6.78
CA ASN A 10 8.74 -4.05 -6.72
C ASN A 10 9.34 -4.02 -5.30
N SER A 11 10.40 -4.80 -5.07
CA SER A 11 11.05 -4.91 -3.76
C SER A 11 11.53 -3.58 -3.20
N ASP A 12 12.00 -2.68 -4.07
CA ASP A 12 12.58 -1.39 -3.65
C ASP A 12 11.49 -0.39 -3.24
N ASP A 13 10.22 -0.66 -3.59
CA ASP A 13 9.08 0.17 -3.20
C ASP A 13 8.58 -0.14 -1.77
N LEU A 14 8.91 -1.31 -1.20
CA LEU A 14 8.27 -1.83 0.03
C LEU A 14 8.40 -0.87 1.21
N ASP A 15 9.58 -0.31 1.43
CA ASP A 15 9.84 0.63 2.53
C ASP A 15 9.07 1.96 2.36
N GLU A 16 8.86 2.40 1.12
CA GLU A 16 8.10 3.62 0.84
C GLU A 16 6.60 3.38 0.93
N ILE A 17 6.12 2.21 0.48
CA ILE A 17 4.75 1.75 0.67
C ILE A 17 4.39 1.67 2.16
N GLU A 18 5.25 1.07 2.97
CA GLU A 18 5.03 0.96 4.43
C GLU A 18 4.89 2.35 5.07
N LYS A 19 5.71 3.32 4.67
CA LYS A 19 5.59 4.71 5.15
C LYS A 19 4.26 5.33 4.76
N VAL A 20 3.86 5.21 3.50
CA VAL A 20 2.56 5.73 3.01
C VAL A 20 1.41 5.11 3.80
N LEU A 21 1.43 3.80 4.04
CA LEU A 21 0.38 3.11 4.80
C LEU A 21 0.36 3.51 6.28
N ASN A 22 1.53 3.73 6.89
CA ASN A 22 1.63 4.22 8.26
C ASN A 22 1.09 5.65 8.40
N ASP A 23 1.34 6.52 7.41
CA ASP A 23 0.75 7.86 7.37
C ASP A 23 -0.78 7.79 7.28
N VAL A 24 -1.32 6.89 6.45
CA VAL A 24 -2.77 6.67 6.33
C VAL A 24 -3.37 6.14 7.62
N LYS A 25 -2.77 5.11 8.25
CA LYS A 25 -3.21 4.57 9.55
C LYS A 25 -3.24 5.66 10.63
N THR A 26 -2.18 6.45 10.71
CA THR A 26 -2.10 7.57 11.66
C THR A 26 -3.23 8.58 11.43
N ASN A 27 -3.48 8.94 10.17
CA ASN A 27 -4.56 9.85 9.83
C ASN A 27 -5.95 9.25 10.15
N MET A 28 -6.17 7.95 9.92
CA MET A 28 -7.44 7.28 10.24
C MET A 28 -7.73 7.31 11.75
N ILE A 29 -6.73 6.99 12.58
CA ILE A 29 -6.81 7.09 14.05
C ILE A 29 -7.16 8.51 14.50
N LEU A 30 -6.49 9.52 13.96
CA LEU A 30 -6.75 10.93 14.29
C LEU A 30 -8.17 11.38 13.92
N ASN A 31 -8.76 10.77 12.89
CA ASN A 31 -10.13 11.06 12.45
C ASN A 31 -11.19 10.14 13.09
N GLY A 32 -10.80 9.26 14.02
CA GLY A 32 -11.72 8.33 14.68
C GLY A 32 -12.27 7.23 13.75
N ILE A 33 -11.53 6.91 12.69
CA ILE A 33 -11.87 5.82 11.76
C ILE A 33 -11.21 4.54 12.29
N ASP A 34 -12.03 3.63 12.80
CA ASP A 34 -11.59 2.32 13.33
C ASP A 34 -11.44 1.30 12.20
N GLN A 35 -10.40 1.48 11.40
CA GLN A 35 -9.99 0.55 10.35
C GLN A 35 -8.45 0.52 10.30
N TRP A 36 -7.92 -0.69 10.10
CA TRP A 36 -6.48 -0.99 10.08
C TRP A 36 -5.82 -0.75 11.43
N ASP A 37 -5.59 -1.84 12.16
CA ASP A 37 -4.93 -1.81 13.46
C ASP A 37 -3.40 -1.82 13.33
N SER A 38 -2.69 -2.07 14.43
CA SER A 38 -1.23 -2.19 14.43
C SER A 38 -0.71 -3.40 13.65
N GLU A 39 -1.56 -4.39 13.37
CA GLU A 39 -1.19 -5.65 12.73
C GLU A 39 -1.54 -5.69 11.23
N TYR A 40 -2.44 -4.83 10.74
CA TYR A 40 -2.81 -4.79 9.31
C TYR A 40 -2.95 -3.36 8.76
N PRO A 41 -2.42 -3.05 7.56
CA PRO A 41 -1.42 -3.82 6.81
C PRO A 41 -0.02 -3.69 7.45
N ASN A 42 0.79 -4.74 7.29
CA ASN A 42 2.17 -4.84 7.80
C ASN A 42 3.15 -5.32 6.70
N MET A 43 4.45 -5.32 7.00
CA MET A 43 5.50 -5.69 6.05
C MET A 43 5.36 -7.12 5.48
N ASP A 44 4.95 -8.10 6.29
CA ASP A 44 4.78 -9.49 5.82
C ASP A 44 3.69 -9.58 4.75
N ILE A 45 2.60 -8.81 4.91
CA ILE A 45 1.51 -8.73 3.94
C ILE A 45 1.99 -8.05 2.65
N LEU A 46 2.75 -6.96 2.76
CA LEU A 46 3.33 -6.30 1.59
C LEU A 46 4.28 -7.21 0.79
N GLN A 47 5.10 -8.00 1.50
CA GLN A 47 5.97 -8.98 0.86
C GLN A 47 5.17 -10.09 0.17
N LYS A 48 4.07 -10.54 0.78
CA LYS A 48 3.15 -11.49 0.17
C LYS A 48 2.51 -10.93 -1.10
N ASP A 49 1.98 -9.71 -1.05
CA ASP A 49 1.37 -9.06 -2.22
C ASP A 49 2.38 -8.84 -3.35
N PHE A 50 3.63 -8.50 -3.01
CA PHE A 50 4.72 -8.43 -3.99
C PHE A 50 4.99 -9.81 -4.61
N LYS A 51 5.11 -10.86 -3.80
CA LYS A 51 5.35 -12.23 -4.28
C LYS A 51 4.22 -12.73 -5.18
N ASP A 52 2.98 -12.41 -4.80
CA ASP A 52 1.77 -12.78 -5.55
C ASP A 52 1.53 -11.87 -6.76
N GLN A 53 2.34 -10.81 -6.92
CA GLN A 53 2.29 -9.86 -8.03
C GLN A 53 0.94 -9.13 -8.14
N THR A 54 0.32 -8.88 -6.98
CA THR A 54 -0.99 -8.25 -6.80
C THR A 54 -0.90 -6.80 -6.31
N GLY A 55 0.27 -6.38 -5.82
CA GLY A 55 0.54 -5.01 -5.38
C GLY A 55 0.80 -4.02 -6.53
N PHE A 56 0.18 -2.85 -6.45
CA PHE A 56 0.32 -1.74 -7.39
C PHE A 56 0.58 -0.43 -6.63
N VAL A 57 1.34 0.45 -7.25
CA VAL A 57 1.65 1.79 -6.72
C VAL A 57 1.27 2.88 -7.71
N LEU A 58 0.77 3.99 -7.19
CA LEU A 58 0.66 5.25 -7.92
C LEU A 58 1.93 6.06 -7.68
N VAL A 59 2.68 6.32 -8.73
CA VAL A 59 3.90 7.13 -8.69
C VAL A 59 3.63 8.46 -9.37
N GLU A 60 3.92 9.56 -8.68
CA GLU A 60 3.92 10.90 -9.27
C GLU A 60 5.27 11.57 -9.03
N ASN A 61 5.89 12.05 -10.11
CA ASN A 61 7.20 12.72 -10.05
C ASN A 61 8.28 11.90 -9.31
N GLY A 62 8.23 10.57 -9.43
CA GLY A 62 9.18 9.65 -8.79
C GLY A 62 8.88 9.32 -7.32
N LYS A 63 7.79 9.83 -6.75
CA LYS A 63 7.36 9.52 -5.38
C LYS A 63 6.14 8.60 -5.39
N ILE A 64 6.09 7.62 -4.49
CA ILE A 64 4.92 6.78 -4.28
C ILE A 64 3.90 7.54 -3.46
N LEU A 65 2.69 7.67 -4.00
CA LEU A 65 1.58 8.38 -3.34
C LEU A 65 0.49 7.44 -2.84
N SER A 66 0.42 6.22 -3.37
CA SER A 66 -0.61 5.25 -2.99
C SER A 66 -0.15 3.83 -3.27
N TYR A 67 -0.72 2.90 -2.50
CA TYR A 67 -0.59 1.46 -2.66
C TYR A 67 -1.98 0.83 -2.79
N MET A 68 -2.10 -0.15 -3.68
CA MET A 68 -3.35 -0.86 -3.97
C MET A 68 -3.04 -2.34 -4.17
N VAL A 69 -3.94 -3.20 -3.72
CA VAL A 69 -3.90 -4.63 -4.06
C VAL A 69 -5.04 -4.91 -5.03
N LEU A 70 -4.74 -5.60 -6.13
CA LEU A 70 -5.74 -6.07 -7.07
C LEU A 70 -5.51 -7.57 -7.33
N ASN A 71 -6.48 -8.39 -6.92
CA ASN A 71 -6.45 -9.84 -7.08
C ASN A 71 -7.88 -10.37 -7.30
N GLU A 72 -8.00 -11.65 -7.67
CA GLU A 72 -9.29 -12.35 -7.80
C GLU A 72 -9.69 -13.07 -6.49
N ILE A 73 -8.90 -12.90 -5.43
CA ILE A 73 -9.08 -13.59 -4.15
C ILE A 73 -9.95 -12.72 -3.26
N CYS A 74 -11.17 -13.16 -3.02
CA CYS A 74 -12.01 -12.59 -1.98
C CYS A 74 -11.64 -13.28 -0.67
N ASP A 75 -10.95 -12.58 0.23
CA ASP A 75 -10.73 -13.09 1.59
C ASP A 75 -12.10 -13.35 2.22
N LYS A 76 -12.25 -14.48 2.92
CA LYS A 76 -13.44 -14.74 3.71
C LYS A 76 -13.36 -13.85 4.94
N GLU A 77 -14.31 -12.92 5.06
CA GLU A 77 -14.57 -12.15 6.28
C GLU A 77 -14.90 -13.06 7.47
#